data_AF-A0A6G7GIL5-F1
#
_entry.id   AF-A0A6G7GIL5-F1
#
_cell.length_a   1.000
_cell.length_b   1.000
_cell.length_c   1.000
_cell.angle_alpha   90.00
_cell.angle_beta   90.00
_cell.angle_gamma   90.00
#
_symmetry.space_group_name_H-M   'P 1'
#
loop_
_entity.id
_entity.type
_entity.pdbx_description
1 polymer ?
#
loop_
_entity_poly.entity_id
_entity_poly.type
_entity_poly.pdbx_seq_one_letter_code
_entity_poly.pdbx_strand_id
1 'polypeptide(L)'
;MPYPWVNIGDKAAVFEATHGTAPKYAGKDMVNPGSVILSGVMMFEHLGWDEAANMIVKALGKTIQKKTVTYDLERQMKGAKLVKCSEFADEIIKNM
;
A
#
# COMPACT_ATOMS: atom_id res chain seq x y z
N MET A 1 -9.35 3.29 -3.39
CA MET A 1 -8.68 2.19 -2.66
C MET A 1 -7.63 1.60 -3.59
N PRO A 2 -6.39 1.34 -3.13
CA PRO A 2 -5.37 0.72 -3.97
C PRO A 2 -5.78 -0.70 -4.36
N TYR A 3 -5.59 -1.07 -5.63
CA TYR A 3 -5.86 -2.41 -6.14
C TYR A 3 -4.54 -3.19 -6.23
N PRO A 4 -4.40 -4.34 -5.55
CA PRO A 4 -3.26 -5.23 -5.74
C PRO A 4 -3.39 -6.08 -7.02
N TRP A 5 -2.29 -6.67 -7.48
CA TRP A 5 -2.27 -7.52 -8.67
C TRP A 5 -1.24 -8.64 -8.57
N VAL A 6 -1.58 -9.77 -9.18
CA VAL A 6 -0.70 -10.92 -9.35
C VAL A 6 -0.90 -11.54 -10.73
N ASN A 7 0.20 -11.97 -11.34
CA ASN A 7 0.20 -12.88 -12.49
C ASN A 7 0.81 -14.21 -12.04
N ILE A 8 0.07 -15.31 -12.15
CA ILE A 8 0.49 -16.64 -11.69
C ILE A 8 0.66 -17.55 -12.90
N GLY A 9 1.80 -18.24 -12.98
CA GLY A 9 2.05 -19.32 -13.93
C GLY A 9 2.58 -20.57 -13.22
N ASP A 10 2.78 -21.65 -13.97
CA ASP A 10 3.10 -22.97 -13.42
C ASP A 10 4.39 -23.04 -12.59
N LYS A 11 5.33 -22.12 -12.83
CA LYS A 11 6.66 -22.10 -12.20
C LYS A 11 6.94 -20.85 -11.36
N ALA A 12 6.11 -19.83 -11.47
CA ALA A 12 6.38 -18.53 -10.85
C ALA A 12 5.10 -17.71 -10.71
N ALA A 13 5.09 -16.84 -9.69
CA ALA A 13 4.10 -15.79 -9.52
C ALA A 13 4.80 -14.43 -9.43
N VAL A 14 4.22 -13.41 -10.07
CA VAL A 14 4.71 -12.03 -10.07
C VAL A 14 3.65 -11.13 -9.48
N PHE A 15 4.00 -10.41 -8.42
CA PHE A 15 3.12 -9.50 -7.70
C PHE A 15 3.55 -8.06 -8.00
N GLU A 16 2.63 -7.24 -8.48
CA GLU A 16 2.96 -5.91 -9.02
C GLU A 16 1.93 -4.84 -8.66
N ALA A 17 2.34 -3.57 -8.73
CA ALA A 17 1.41 -2.46 -8.63
C ALA A 17 0.50 -2.41 -9.88
N THR A 18 -0.78 -2.09 -9.71
CA THR A 18 -1.73 -1.97 -10.84
C THR A 18 -1.62 -0.64 -11.59
N HIS A 19 -1.07 0.39 -10.95
CA HIS A 19 -0.99 1.72 -11.54
C HIS A 19 0.24 1.87 -12.43
N GLY A 20 0.12 2.70 -13.47
CA GLY A 20 1.27 3.10 -14.29
C GLY A 20 2.32 3.91 -13.53
N THR A 21 3.40 4.27 -14.23
CA THR A 21 4.59 4.92 -13.65
C THR A 21 4.37 6.36 -13.19
N ALA A 22 3.30 7.01 -13.63
CA ALA A 22 2.95 8.40 -13.35
C ALA A 22 4.16 9.38 -13.34
N PRO A 23 4.86 9.58 -14.48
CA PRO A 23 6.16 10.26 -14.54
C PRO A 23 6.20 11.65 -13.89
N LYS A 24 5.08 12.38 -13.94
CA LYS A 24 4.92 13.70 -13.30
C LYS A 24 5.12 13.69 -11.77
N TYR A 25 5.02 12.54 -11.12
CA TYR A 25 5.18 12.36 -9.67
C TYR A 25 6.44 11.56 -9.30
N ALA A 26 7.21 11.10 -10.29
CA ALA A 26 8.44 10.36 -10.04
C ALA A 26 9.43 11.20 -9.21
N GLY A 27 10.02 10.59 -8.18
CA GLY A 27 10.99 11.24 -7.28
C GLY A 27 10.41 12.30 -6.34
N LYS A 28 9.08 12.50 -6.31
CA LYS A 28 8.46 13.56 -5.49
C LYS A 28 8.01 13.12 -4.10
N ASP A 29 8.12 11.82 -3.78
CA ASP A 29 7.68 11.28 -2.49
C ASP A 29 6.19 11.57 -2.18
N MET A 30 5.34 11.50 -3.21
CA MET A 30 3.92 11.90 -3.11
C MET A 30 2.93 10.74 -3.26
N VAL A 31 3.26 9.76 -4.10
CA VAL A 31 2.28 8.75 -4.53
C VAL A 31 1.92 7.77 -3.41
N ASN A 32 0.73 7.20 -3.47
CA ASN A 32 0.31 6.18 -2.52
C ASN A 32 1.00 4.85 -2.81
N PRO A 33 1.82 4.29 -1.89
CA PRO A 33 2.45 2.99 -2.08
C PRO A 33 1.49 1.80 -1.87
N GLY A 34 0.22 2.04 -1.54
CA GLY A 34 -0.72 1.01 -1.12
C GLY A 34 -0.95 -0.11 -2.14
N SER A 35 -0.84 0.15 -3.45
CA SER A 35 -1.01 -0.90 -4.47
C SER A 35 0.11 -1.93 -4.39
N VAL A 36 1.38 -1.50 -4.39
CA VAL A 36 2.52 -2.42 -4.28
C VAL A 36 2.58 -3.10 -2.92
N ILE A 37 2.21 -2.40 -1.83
CA ILE A 37 2.14 -3.00 -0.49
C ILE A 37 1.11 -4.13 -0.45
N LEU A 38 -0.10 -3.92 -0.97
CA LEU A 38 -1.13 -4.95 -0.99
C LEU A 38 -0.80 -6.10 -1.96
N SER A 39 -0.08 -5.85 -3.05
CA SER A 39 0.46 -6.93 -3.88
C SER A 39 1.50 -7.75 -3.11
N GLY A 40 2.32 -7.10 -2.27
CA GLY A 40 3.19 -7.78 -1.31
C GLY A 40 2.43 -8.59 -0.25
N VAL A 41 1.26 -8.14 0.20
CA VAL A 41 0.36 -8.93 1.06
C VAL A 41 -0.06 -10.22 0.34
N MET A 42 -0.53 -10.12 -0.91
CA MET A 42 -0.89 -11.31 -1.71
C MET A 42 0.32 -12.25 -1.89
N MET A 43 1.53 -11.71 -1.99
CA MET A 43 2.75 -12.52 -2.05
C MET A 43 2.98 -13.28 -0.74
N PHE A 44 2.81 -12.63 0.42
CA PHE A 44 2.94 -13.31 1.71
C PHE A 44 1.88 -14.40 1.89
N GLU A 45 0.63 -14.15 1.50
CA GLU A 45 -0.44 -15.16 1.47
C GLU A 45 -0.06 -16.34 0.56
N HIS A 46 0.48 -16.06 -0.64
CA HIS A 46 0.94 -17.11 -1.56
C HIS A 46 2.09 -17.95 -1.01
N LEU A 47 2.96 -17.37 -0.18
CA LEU A 47 4.04 -18.07 0.52
C LEU A 47 3.59 -18.80 1.80
N GLY A 48 2.30 -18.69 2.18
CA GLY A 48 1.77 -19.23 3.43
C GLY A 48 2.18 -18.44 4.68
N TRP A 49 2.59 -17.18 4.52
CA TRP A 49 3.03 -16.28 5.60
C TRP A 49 1.88 -15.40 6.07
N ASP A 50 0.78 -16.03 6.48
CA ASP A 50 -0.47 -15.35 6.81
C ASP A 50 -0.33 -14.37 7.98
N GLU A 51 0.55 -14.63 8.94
CA GLU A 51 0.79 -13.71 10.06
C GLU A 51 1.33 -12.35 9.58
N ALA A 52 2.30 -12.37 8.65
CA ALA A 52 2.87 -11.16 8.07
C ALA A 52 1.85 -10.42 7.21
N ALA A 53 1.10 -11.14 6.36
CA ALA A 53 0.03 -10.59 5.54
C ALA A 53 -1.02 -9.87 6.41
N ASN A 54 -1.52 -10.55 7.44
CA ASN A 54 -2.54 -10.03 8.35
C ASN A 54 -2.04 -8.80 9.14
N MET A 55 -0.79 -8.80 9.58
CA MET A 55 -0.18 -7.65 10.27
C MET A 55 -0.20 -6.41 9.37
N ILE A 56 0.23 -6.54 8.11
CA ILE A 56 0.28 -5.43 7.15
C ILE A 56 -1.13 -4.90 6.85
N VAL A 57 -2.11 -5.79 6.61
CA VAL A 57 -3.50 -5.39 6.32
C VAL A 57 -4.11 -4.62 7.50
N LYS A 58 -3.91 -5.12 8.73
CA LYS A 58 -4.39 -4.45 9.96
C LYS A 58 -3.73 -3.08 10.14
N ALA A 59 -2.42 -3.00 9.96
CA ALA A 59 -1.65 -1.77 10.11
C ALA A 59 -2.07 -0.71 9.08
N LEU A 60 -2.22 -1.11 7.81
CA LEU A 60 -2.71 -0.23 6.74
C LEU A 60 -4.13 0.26 7.03
N GLY A 61 -5.03 -0.65 7.42
CA GLY A 61 -6.40 -0.31 7.80
C GLY A 61 -6.45 0.70 8.95
N LYS A 62 -5.67 0.48 10.01
CA LYS A 62 -5.55 1.38 11.17
C LYS A 62 -5.01 2.75 10.78
N THR A 63 -4.04 2.81 9.88
CA THR A 63 -3.44 4.07 9.38
C THR A 63 -4.46 4.90 8.60
N ILE A 64 -5.24 4.26 7.71
CA ILE A 64 -6.32 4.90 6.96
C ILE A 64 -7.47 5.33 7.89
N GLN A 65 -7.84 4.52 8.88
CA GLN A 65 -8.87 4.87 9.87
C GLN A 65 -8.47 6.09 10.72
N LYS A 66 -7.18 6.24 11.05
CA LYS A 66 -6.61 7.45 11.68
C LYS A 66 -6.56 8.66 10.74
N LYS A 67 -7.01 8.52 9.49
CA LYS A 67 -6.97 9.54 8.44
C LYS A 67 -5.58 10.13 8.20
N THR A 68 -4.53 9.36 8.44
CA THR A 68 -3.16 9.76 8.09
C THR A 68 -2.82 9.11 6.76
N VAL A 69 -2.90 9.86 5.66
CA VAL A 69 -2.94 9.30 4.31
C VAL A 69 -2.23 10.19 3.28
N THR A 70 -1.90 9.61 2.12
CA THR A 70 -1.34 10.34 0.97
C THR A 70 -2.39 11.18 0.23
N TYR A 71 -1.93 12.07 -0.65
CA TYR A 71 -2.74 13.12 -1.30
C TYR A 71 -3.99 12.60 -2.05
N ASP A 72 -3.90 11.40 -2.61
CA ASP A 72 -4.96 10.77 -3.41
C ASP A 72 -6.18 10.39 -2.55
N LEU A 73 -5.96 10.00 -1.29
CA LEU A 73 -6.97 9.68 -0.29
C LEU A 73 -7.37 10.91 0.52
N GLU A 74 -6.40 11.77 0.87
CA GLU A 74 -6.64 12.98 1.68
C GLU A 74 -7.72 13.87 1.04
N ARG A 75 -7.64 14.12 -0.27
CA ARG A 75 -8.63 14.90 -1.02
C ARG A 75 -10.06 14.33 -1.00
N GLN A 76 -10.24 13.08 -0.53
CA GLN A 76 -11.53 12.40 -0.41
C GLN A 76 -12.02 12.35 1.05
N MET A 77 -11.23 12.86 2.01
CA MET A 77 -11.48 12.70 3.44
C MET A 77 -11.45 14.06 4.16
N LYS A 78 -12.56 14.44 4.80
CA LYS A 78 -12.58 15.65 5.63
C LYS A 78 -11.71 15.47 6.88
N GLY A 79 -10.76 16.39 7.07
CA GLY A 79 -9.87 16.45 8.23
C GLY A 79 -8.81 15.36 8.27
N ALA A 80 -8.37 14.88 7.11
CA ALA A 80 -7.25 13.96 7.02
C ALA A 80 -5.90 14.68 7.17
N LYS A 81 -4.92 13.99 7.78
CA LYS A 81 -3.53 14.42 7.83
C LYS A 81 -2.84 13.95 6.56
N LEU A 82 -2.46 14.90 5.71
CA LEU A 82 -1.63 14.65 4.53
C LEU A 82 -0.22 14.23 4.96
N VAL A 83 0.26 13.12 4.42
CA VAL A 83 1.66 12.65 4.57
C VAL A 83 2.26 12.27 3.22
N LYS A 84 3.59 12.23 3.16
CA LYS A 84 4.36 11.76 1.98
C LYS A 84 4.25 10.25 1.78
N CYS A 85 4.76 9.75 0.66
CA CYS A 85 4.82 8.31 0.37
C CYS A 85 5.64 7.55 1.44
N SER A 86 6.85 8.02 1.72
CA SER A 86 7.74 7.48 2.76
C SER A 86 7.10 7.55 4.15
N GLU A 87 6.58 8.71 4.52
CA GLU A 87 5.91 8.94 5.81
C GLU A 87 4.67 8.06 5.98
N PHE A 88 3.91 7.79 4.91
CA PHE A 88 2.78 6.86 4.97
C PHE A 88 3.24 5.44 5.27
N ALA A 89 4.35 4.99 4.68
CA ALA A 89 4.95 3.70 5.03
C ALA A 89 5.41 3.65 6.49
N ASP A 90 6.04 4.72 7.00
CA ASP A 90 6.43 4.81 8.41
C ASP A 90 5.22 4.75 9.35
N GLU A 91 4.12 5.43 9.01
CA GLU A 91 2.88 5.40 9.79
C GLU A 91 2.22 4.02 9.75
N ILE A 92 2.32 3.28 8.64
CA ILE A 92 1.91 1.86 8.59
C ILE A 92 2.77 1.04 9.56
N ILE A 93 4.10 1.17 9.52
CA ILE A 93 5.00 0.42 10.40
C ILE A 93 4.70 0.70 11.88
N LYS A 94 4.47 1.96 12.26
CA LYS A 94 4.07 2.34 13.64
C LYS A 94 2.75 1.73 14.10
N ASN A 95 1.93 1.26 13.16
CA ASN A 95 0.61 0.68 13.42
C ASN A 95 0.58 -0.86 13.32
N MET A 96 1.72 -1.51 13.06
CA MET A 96 1.89 -2.96 13.11
C MET A 96 1.73 -3.51 14.54
#